data_AF-A0A838W7X8-F1
#
_entry.id   AF-A0A838W7X8-F1
#
_cell.length_a   1.000
_cell.length_b   1.000
_cell.length_c   1.000
_cell.angle_alpha   90.00
_cell.angle_beta   90.00
_cell.angle_gamma   90.00
#
_symmetry.space_group_name_H-M   'P 1'
#
loop_
_entity.id
_entity.type
_entity.pdbx_description
1 polymer ?
#
loop_
_entity_poly.entity_id
_entity_poly.type
_entity_poly.pdbx_seq_one_letter_code
_entity_poly.pdbx_strand_id
1 'polypeptide(L)'
;MSRLASLLLLTTLAVPVSTARLAAQQNASPAAPTRVAVTVALVDDLPYGGGASAIVRRAEGAFTDDSRHDVIVLGSRGASARELSSAVMDLLAIRGQQGDTASANAVMRVRPRAGSQGEARRVLPWAQRVVNDVRRAEPRLIEGLGEVRAVDIWLPPQQRKAPQLPGVGN
;
A
#
# COMPACT_ATOMS: atom_id res chain seq x y z
N MET A 1 -24.44 -42.43 54.53
CA MET A 1 -24.79 -43.86 54.45
C MET A 1 -25.04 -44.21 52.99
N SER A 2 -24.46 -45.33 52.53
CA SER A 2 -24.90 -46.20 51.42
C SER A 2 -25.21 -45.56 50.06
N ARG A 3 -24.32 -45.65 49.05
CA ARG A 3 -23.99 -46.79 48.16
C ARG A 3 -25.07 -47.10 47.11
N LEU A 4 -24.53 -47.45 45.92
CA LEU A 4 -25.07 -48.21 44.79
C LEU A 4 -25.55 -47.36 43.61
N ALA A 5 -25.34 -47.69 42.35
CA ALA A 5 -24.44 -48.61 41.61
C ALA A 5 -24.95 -48.55 40.15
N SER A 6 -24.08 -48.89 39.20
CA SER A 6 -24.44 -49.39 37.86
C SER A 6 -24.91 -48.35 36.83
N LEU A 7 -24.59 -48.44 35.54
CA LEU A 7 -23.88 -49.45 34.76
C LEU A 7 -23.26 -48.78 33.52
N LEU A 8 -22.13 -49.34 33.10
CA LEU A 8 -21.46 -49.16 31.81
C LEU A 8 -22.42 -49.05 30.60
N LEU A 9 -22.04 -48.24 29.62
CA LEU A 9 -21.95 -48.71 28.24
C LEU A 9 -20.83 -47.92 27.51
N LEU A 10 -19.71 -48.60 27.27
CA LEU A 10 -18.62 -48.13 26.42
C LEU A 10 -18.96 -48.52 24.96
N THR A 11 -19.27 -47.55 24.12
CA THR A 11 -19.31 -47.71 22.66
C THR A 11 -18.08 -47.06 22.05
N THR A 12 -17.00 -47.84 21.92
CA THR A 12 -15.82 -47.48 21.13
C THR A 12 -16.17 -47.49 19.64
N LEU A 13 -16.52 -46.33 19.10
CA LEU A 13 -16.51 -46.10 17.65
C LEU A 13 -15.07 -45.94 17.19
N ALA A 14 -14.56 -46.98 16.53
CA ALA A 14 -13.32 -46.95 15.78
C ALA A 14 -13.48 -45.97 14.60
N VAL A 15 -12.96 -44.76 14.75
CA VAL A 15 -12.86 -43.80 13.65
C VAL A 15 -11.64 -44.18 12.81
N PRO A 16 -11.78 -44.45 11.51
CA PRO A 16 -10.66 -44.77 10.65
C PRO A 16 -9.70 -43.57 10.59
N VAL A 17 -8.47 -43.81 11.03
CA VAL A 17 -7.35 -42.87 10.87
C VAL A 17 -7.06 -42.75 9.38
N SER A 18 -7.56 -41.69 8.76
CA SER A 18 -7.23 -41.34 7.38
C SER A 18 -5.83 -40.75 7.31
N THR A 19 -4.82 -41.61 7.30
CA THR A 19 -3.41 -41.27 6.99
C THR A 19 -3.21 -41.19 5.48
N ALA A 20 -3.83 -40.24 4.78
CA ALA A 20 -3.50 -39.95 3.38
C ALA A 20 -4.13 -38.65 2.89
N ARG A 21 -3.47 -37.51 3.15
CA ARG A 21 -3.45 -36.29 2.29
C ARG A 21 -2.68 -35.17 3.02
N LEU A 22 -1.37 -35.32 3.15
CA LEU A 22 -0.50 -34.29 3.76
C LEU A 22 0.72 -33.91 2.91
N ALA A 23 0.80 -34.36 1.64
CA ALA A 23 2.00 -34.21 0.82
C ALA A 23 1.82 -33.42 -0.49
N ALA A 24 0.68 -32.76 -0.72
CA ALA A 24 0.45 -31.99 -1.95
C ALA A 24 0.01 -30.53 -1.71
N GLN A 25 0.28 -29.99 -0.52
CA GLN A 25 0.14 -28.56 -0.23
C GLN A 25 1.52 -27.92 -0.06
N GLN A 26 2.47 -28.34 -0.91
CA GLN A 26 3.79 -27.73 -1.01
C GLN A 26 3.69 -26.50 -1.92
N ASN A 27 3.75 -25.33 -1.27
CA ASN A 27 4.34 -24.11 -1.81
C ASN A 27 3.66 -23.49 -3.04
N ALA A 28 2.35 -23.24 -2.98
CA ALA A 28 1.83 -22.06 -3.65
C ALA A 28 2.36 -20.84 -2.88
N SER A 29 3.61 -20.43 -3.15
CA SER A 29 4.11 -19.13 -2.69
C SER A 29 3.08 -18.10 -3.11
N PRO A 30 2.54 -17.28 -2.18
CA PRO A 30 1.55 -16.27 -2.53
C PRO A 30 2.13 -15.45 -3.68
N ALA A 31 1.46 -15.47 -4.83
CA ALA A 31 1.90 -14.71 -5.98
C ALA A 31 2.05 -13.25 -5.55
N ALA A 32 3.25 -12.69 -5.73
CA ALA A 32 3.50 -11.31 -5.35
C ALA A 32 2.44 -10.42 -6.00
N PRO A 33 1.86 -9.47 -5.24
CA PRO A 33 0.71 -8.70 -5.72
C PRO A 33 1.06 -8.02 -7.05
N THR A 34 0.28 -8.30 -8.09
CA THR A 34 0.50 -7.77 -9.44
C THR A 34 0.32 -6.25 -9.50
N ARG A 35 -0.25 -5.65 -8.46
CA ARG A 35 -0.43 -4.21 -8.29
C ARG A 35 -0.33 -3.86 -6.81
N VAL A 36 0.18 -2.67 -6.52
CA VAL A 36 0.33 -2.16 -5.16
C VAL A 36 -0.63 -1.00 -4.97
N ALA A 37 -1.49 -1.10 -3.96
CA ALA A 37 -2.43 -0.05 -3.61
C ALA A 37 -1.70 1.19 -3.06
N VAL A 38 -2.26 2.35 -3.38
CA VAL A 38 -1.84 3.67 -2.94
C VAL A 38 -3.09 4.47 -2.66
N THR A 39 -3.15 5.11 -1.50
CA THR A 39 -4.27 5.99 -1.16
C THR A 39 -3.96 7.40 -1.65
N VAL A 40 -4.89 8.01 -2.37
CA VAL A 40 -4.84 9.43 -2.73
C VAL A 40 -5.79 10.16 -1.80
N ALA A 41 -5.27 11.10 -1.01
CA ALA A 41 -6.03 11.88 -0.04
C ALA A 41 -6.03 13.37 -0.40
N LEU A 42 -7.16 14.03 -0.16
CA LEU A 42 -7.34 15.46 -0.34
C LEU A 42 -7.47 16.15 1.03
N VAL A 43 -6.61 17.10 1.31
CA VAL A 43 -6.58 17.88 2.57
C VAL A 43 -6.75 19.36 2.29
N ASP A 44 -7.34 20.11 3.21
CA ASP A 44 -7.50 21.56 3.03
C ASP A 44 -6.16 22.29 3.09
N ASP A 45 -5.37 21.97 4.11
CA ASP A 45 -4.01 22.47 4.30
C ASP A 45 -3.04 21.31 4.47
N LEU A 46 -1.89 21.37 3.78
CA LEU A 46 -0.87 20.33 3.87
C LEU A 46 -0.18 20.40 5.24
N PRO A 47 -0.23 19.33 6.06
CA PRO A 47 0.31 19.35 7.43
C PRO A 47 1.84 19.47 7.49
N TYR A 48 2.53 19.26 6.35
CA TYR A 48 3.99 19.21 6.27
C TYR A 48 4.62 20.50 5.73
N GLY A 49 3.81 21.54 5.54
CA GLY A 49 4.22 22.87 5.07
C GLY A 49 4.71 22.91 3.61
N GLY A 50 4.46 24.02 2.90
CA GLY A 50 4.99 24.39 1.57
C GLY A 50 5.04 23.32 0.47
N GLY A 51 4.25 23.49 -0.58
CA GLY A 51 4.25 22.61 -1.74
C GLY A 51 2.83 22.31 -2.19
N ALA A 52 2.70 21.63 -3.33
CA ALA A 52 1.41 21.28 -3.89
C ALA A 52 0.92 19.88 -3.43
N SER A 53 1.85 18.99 -3.12
CA SER A 53 1.56 17.63 -2.66
C SER A 53 2.69 17.03 -1.82
N ALA A 54 2.37 15.95 -1.10
CA ALA A 54 3.30 15.16 -0.32
C ALA A 54 3.05 13.66 -0.50
N ILE A 55 4.08 12.85 -0.26
CA ILE A 55 4.02 11.39 -0.25
C ILE A 55 4.36 10.93 1.16
N VAL A 56 3.44 10.19 1.78
CA VAL A 56 3.64 9.54 3.08
C VAL A 56 3.93 8.07 2.80
N ARG A 57 5.18 7.67 2.99
CA ARG A 57 5.61 6.27 2.96
C ARG A 57 5.35 5.65 4.32
N ARG A 58 4.71 4.50 4.34
CA ARG A 58 4.37 3.79 5.58
C ARG A 58 5.21 2.53 5.72
N ALA A 59 5.78 2.35 6.91
CA ALA A 59 6.52 1.15 7.24
C ALA A 59 5.58 -0.06 7.31
N GLU A 60 6.07 -1.19 6.82
CA GLU A 60 5.35 -2.45 6.98
C GLU A 60 5.19 -2.79 8.46
N GLY A 61 3.97 -3.15 8.88
CA GLY A 61 3.64 -3.49 10.26
C GLY A 61 3.39 -2.30 11.20
N ALA A 62 3.55 -1.05 10.76
CA ALA A 62 3.25 0.11 11.59
C ALA A 62 1.75 0.42 11.71
N PHE A 63 0.92 -0.15 10.84
CA PHE A 63 -0.50 0.18 10.71
C PHE A 63 -1.36 -1.07 10.49
N THR A 64 -2.65 -1.00 10.84
CA THR A 64 -3.63 -2.07 10.57
C THR A 64 -3.74 -2.36 9.06
N ASP A 65 -4.22 -3.54 8.67
CA ASP A 65 -4.19 -4.04 7.28
C ASP A 65 -4.62 -3.02 6.21
N ASP A 66 -5.71 -2.26 6.43
CA ASP A 66 -6.22 -1.26 5.47
C ASP A 66 -5.39 0.03 5.38
N SER A 67 -4.45 0.25 6.30
CA SER A 67 -3.63 1.47 6.41
C SER A 67 -2.16 1.25 6.05
N ARG A 68 -1.81 0.10 5.45
CA ARG A 68 -0.43 -0.23 5.07
C ARG A 68 0.07 0.50 3.80
N HIS A 69 -0.82 1.17 3.08
CA HIS A 69 -0.49 1.73 1.77
C HIS A 69 0.19 3.11 1.87
N ASP A 70 1.11 3.36 0.93
CA ASP A 70 1.65 4.71 0.75
C ASP A 70 0.50 5.68 0.45
N VAL A 71 0.59 6.91 0.97
CA VAL A 71 -0.45 7.93 0.79
C VAL A 71 0.11 9.10 -0.01
N ILE A 72 -0.56 9.44 -1.10
CA ILE A 72 -0.34 10.69 -1.83
C ILE A 72 -1.31 11.72 -1.28
N VAL A 73 -0.80 12.79 -0.69
CA VAL A 73 -1.58 13.87 -0.11
C VAL A 73 -1.57 15.06 -1.06
N LEU A 74 -2.75 15.51 -1.48
CA LEU A 74 -2.96 16.68 -2.33
C LEU A 74 -3.63 17.80 -1.53
N GLY A 75 -3.18 19.04 -1.70
CA GLY A 75 -3.86 20.20 -1.13
C GLY A 75 -5.12 20.57 -1.94
N SER A 76 -6.24 20.86 -1.28
CA SER A 76 -7.55 21.06 -1.92
C SER A 76 -7.57 22.21 -2.93
N ARG A 77 -6.78 23.27 -2.66
CA ARG A 77 -6.64 24.45 -3.52
C ARG A 77 -5.79 24.21 -4.77
N GLY A 78 -4.83 23.27 -4.72
CA GLY A 78 -3.88 23.00 -5.80
C GLY A 78 -4.22 21.74 -6.62
N ALA A 79 -4.91 20.78 -6.01
CA ALA A 79 -5.07 19.41 -6.49
C ALA A 79 -5.44 19.36 -7.98
N SER A 80 -4.47 18.98 -8.80
CA SER A 80 -4.62 18.87 -10.26
C SER A 80 -4.10 17.55 -10.79
N ALA A 81 -4.53 17.16 -12.01
CA ALA A 81 -4.03 15.95 -12.66
C ALA A 81 -2.49 15.98 -12.83
N ARG A 82 -1.91 17.17 -13.03
CA ARG A 82 -0.47 17.36 -13.15
C ARG A 82 0.25 17.07 -11.84
N GLU A 83 -0.26 17.59 -10.72
CA GLU A 83 0.31 17.36 -9.39
C GLU A 83 0.21 15.89 -8.98
N LEU A 84 -0.95 15.27 -9.19
CA LEU A 84 -1.12 13.84 -8.95
C LEU A 84 -0.15 13.02 -9.82
N SER A 85 -0.04 13.34 -11.12
CA SER A 85 0.91 12.66 -12.00
C SER A 85 2.35 12.80 -11.51
N SER A 86 2.75 14.00 -11.07
CA SER A 86 4.09 14.21 -10.54
C SER A 86 4.34 13.39 -9.27
N ALA A 87 3.38 13.39 -8.33
CA ALA A 87 3.48 12.62 -7.10
C ALA A 87 3.54 11.11 -7.37
N VAL A 88 2.75 10.60 -8.33
CA VAL A 88 2.79 9.19 -8.74
C VAL A 88 4.15 8.85 -9.34
N MET A 89 4.69 9.68 -10.23
CA MET A 89 6.00 9.44 -10.84
C MET A 89 7.13 9.46 -9.79
N ASP A 90 7.07 10.38 -8.83
CA ASP A 90 8.03 10.44 -7.74
C ASP A 90 7.90 9.21 -6.83
N LEU A 91 6.67 8.77 -6.50
CA LEU A 91 6.44 7.54 -5.75
C LEU A 91 7.02 6.30 -6.46
N LEU A 92 6.79 6.17 -7.77
CA LEU A 92 7.35 5.07 -8.56
C LEU A 92 8.88 5.12 -8.58
N ALA A 93 9.48 6.31 -8.70
CA ALA A 93 10.93 6.47 -8.63
C ALA A 93 11.50 6.05 -7.27
N ILE A 94 10.84 6.45 -6.17
CA ILE A 94 11.23 6.05 -4.81
C ILE A 94 11.12 4.54 -4.65
N ARG A 95 10.01 3.93 -5.08
CA ARG A 95 9.81 2.47 -5.00
C ARG A 95 10.80 1.69 -5.87
N GLY A 96 11.21 2.22 -7.02
CA GLY A 96 12.27 1.61 -7.83
C GLY A 96 13.63 1.50 -7.11
N GLN A 97 13.89 2.39 -6.14
CA GLN A 97 15.11 2.38 -5.33
C GLN A 97 14.96 1.59 -4.02
N GLN A 98 13.82 1.75 -3.35
CA GLN A 98 13.61 1.25 -1.98
C GLN A 98 12.79 -0.04 -1.92
N GLY A 99 12.10 -0.41 -3.00
CA GLY A 99 11.06 -1.42 -3.02
C GLY A 99 9.66 -0.85 -2.79
N ASP A 100 8.65 -1.69 -2.99
CA ASP A 100 7.24 -1.33 -2.85
C ASP A 100 6.86 -0.98 -1.40
N THR A 101 7.44 -1.68 -0.42
CA THR A 101 7.27 -1.40 1.01
C THR A 101 8.39 -0.50 1.53
N ALA A 102 8.06 0.39 2.48
CA ALA A 102 9.07 1.20 3.15
C ALA A 102 9.57 0.47 4.42
N SER A 103 10.86 0.61 4.73
CA SER A 103 11.43 0.09 5.97
C SER A 103 11.13 0.98 7.19
N ALA A 104 10.78 2.24 6.96
CA ALA A 104 10.47 3.23 7.99
C ALA A 104 9.41 4.21 7.47
N ASN A 105 8.67 4.82 8.41
CA ASN A 105 7.74 5.89 8.09
C ASN A 105 8.52 7.10 7.58
N ALA A 106 8.12 7.64 6.43
CA ALA A 106 8.77 8.81 5.86
C ALA A 106 7.74 9.72 5.18
N VAL A 107 7.98 11.03 5.23
CA VAL A 107 7.17 12.01 4.51
C VAL A 107 8.08 12.77 3.56
N MET A 108 7.68 12.80 2.30
CA MET A 108 8.41 13.46 1.23
C MET A 108 7.55 14.54 0.59
N ARG A 109 8.05 15.76 0.54
CA ARG A 109 7.38 16.88 -0.13
C ARG A 109 7.65 16.81 -1.63
N VAL A 110 6.59 16.83 -2.43
CA VAL A 110 6.70 16.88 -3.89
C VAL A 110 6.81 18.35 -4.27
N ARG A 111 8.01 18.77 -4.68
CA ARG A 111 8.22 20.13 -5.17
C ARG A 111 7.71 20.23 -6.61
N PRO A 112 6.94 21.26 -6.96
CA PRO A 112 6.72 21.60 -8.35
C PRO A 112 8.10 21.86 -8.98
N ARG A 113 8.53 21.03 -9.94
CA ARG A 113 9.72 21.33 -10.74
C ARG A 113 9.36 22.47 -11.68
N ALA A 114 9.67 23.69 -11.25
CA ALA A 114 9.64 24.86 -12.11
C ALA A 114 10.78 24.73 -13.13
N GLY A 115 10.44 24.38 -14.37
CA GLY A 115 11.33 24.55 -15.52
C GLY A 115 12.49 23.55 -15.65
N SER A 116 12.26 22.49 -16.41
CA SER A 116 13.13 22.26 -17.58
C SER A 116 12.24 22.48 -18.80
N GLN A 117 12.57 23.46 -19.65
CA GLN A 117 11.73 23.86 -20.79
C GLN A 117 11.46 22.75 -21.83
N GLY A 118 12.06 21.57 -21.68
CA GLY A 118 11.88 20.44 -22.59
C GLY A 118 11.12 19.23 -22.05
N GLU A 119 10.86 19.15 -20.74
CA GLU A 119 10.33 17.91 -20.15
C GLU A 119 9.01 18.18 -19.44
N ALA A 120 7.97 18.47 -20.24
CA ALA A 120 6.60 18.38 -19.76
C ALA A 120 6.35 16.93 -19.32
N ARG A 121 6.52 16.65 -18.01
CA ARG A 121 6.20 15.34 -17.44
C ARG A 121 4.81 14.93 -17.94
N ARG A 122 4.76 13.79 -18.61
CA ARG A 122 3.54 13.27 -19.23
C ARG A 122 2.46 13.17 -18.16
N VAL A 123 1.38 13.93 -18.32
CA VAL A 123 0.21 13.81 -17.46
C VAL A 123 -0.36 12.42 -17.69
N LEU A 124 -0.57 11.67 -16.61
CA LEU A 124 -1.15 10.35 -16.67
C LEU A 124 -2.60 10.49 -17.15
N PRO A 125 -3.04 9.75 -18.18
CA PRO A 125 -4.34 9.95 -18.81
C PRO A 125 -5.52 9.72 -17.86
N TRP A 126 -5.33 8.92 -16.80
CA TRP A 126 -6.33 8.65 -15.78
C TRP A 126 -6.27 9.61 -14.57
N ALA A 127 -5.25 10.46 -14.44
CA ALA A 127 -5.05 11.28 -13.24
C ALA A 127 -6.20 12.28 -13.03
N GLN A 128 -6.74 12.86 -14.10
CA GLN A 128 -7.87 13.79 -13.99
C GLN A 128 -9.13 13.12 -13.44
N ARG A 129 -9.38 11.85 -13.83
CA ARG A 129 -10.49 11.07 -13.28
C ARG A 129 -10.30 10.87 -11.77
N VAL A 130 -9.12 10.42 -11.34
CA VAL A 130 -8.83 10.18 -9.91
C VAL A 130 -8.95 11.46 -9.07
N VAL A 131 -8.49 12.61 -9.58
CA VAL A 131 -8.67 13.89 -8.89
C VAL A 131 -10.16 14.27 -8.76
N ASN A 132 -10.97 13.98 -9.77
CA ASN A 132 -12.40 14.22 -9.69
C ASN A 132 -13.07 13.24 -8.71
N ASP A 133 -12.64 11.97 -8.69
CA ASP A 133 -13.14 10.95 -7.79
C ASP A 133 -12.82 11.31 -6.33
N VAL A 134 -11.58 11.72 -6.02
CA VAL A 134 -11.21 12.11 -4.66
C VAL A 134 -11.95 13.35 -4.18
N ARG A 135 -12.27 14.30 -5.07
CA ARG A 135 -13.08 15.48 -4.72
C ARG A 135 -14.53 15.13 -4.37
N ARG A 136 -15.06 14.04 -4.95
CA ARG A 136 -16.44 13.56 -4.74
C ARG A 136 -16.54 12.47 -3.68
N ALA A 137 -15.43 11.87 -3.28
CA ALA A 137 -15.39 10.82 -2.28
C ALA A 137 -15.94 11.31 -0.93
N GLU A 138 -16.59 10.40 -0.22
CA GLU A 138 -16.98 10.62 1.16
C GLU A 138 -15.71 10.75 2.04
N PRO A 139 -15.71 11.66 3.04
CA PRO A 139 -14.63 11.70 4.01
C PRO A 139 -14.52 10.37 4.76
N ARG A 140 -13.29 9.89 4.96
CA ARG A 140 -12.99 8.73 5.79
C ARG A 140 -11.75 8.99 6.64
N LEU A 141 -11.66 8.31 7.77
CA LEU A 141 -10.50 8.40 8.64
C LEU A 141 -9.29 7.76 7.95
N ILE A 142 -8.24 8.54 7.74
CA ILE A 142 -6.93 8.07 7.29
C ILE A 142 -5.93 8.31 8.43
N GLU A 143 -5.29 7.24 8.88
CA GLU A 143 -4.39 7.32 10.03
C GLU A 143 -3.25 8.32 9.80
N GLY A 144 -3.03 9.25 10.73
CA GLY A 144 -2.04 10.32 10.59
C GLY A 144 -2.46 11.51 9.72
N LEU A 145 -3.60 11.45 9.02
CA LEU A 145 -4.18 12.59 8.28
C LEU A 145 -5.54 13.05 8.82
N GLY A 146 -6.22 12.22 9.62
CA GLY A 146 -7.54 12.52 10.14
C GLY A 146 -8.65 12.18 9.14
N GLU A 147 -9.80 12.84 9.28
CA GLU A 147 -10.94 12.65 8.38
C GLU A 147 -10.73 13.43 7.08
N VAL A 148 -10.53 12.72 5.98
CA VAL A 148 -10.17 13.30 4.68
C VAL A 148 -10.90 12.58 3.56
N ARG A 149 -11.13 13.26 2.43
CA ARG A 149 -11.62 12.57 1.23
C ARG A 149 -10.48 11.79 0.62
N ALA A 150 -10.68 10.50 0.37
CA ALA A 150 -9.62 9.64 -0.14
C ALA A 150 -10.17 8.55 -1.06
N VAL A 151 -9.35 8.15 -2.04
CA VAL A 151 -9.61 7.03 -2.94
C VAL A 151 -8.37 6.16 -3.08
N ASP A 152 -8.55 4.86 -3.27
CA ASP A 152 -7.44 3.95 -3.49
C ASP A 152 -7.21 3.73 -4.99
N ILE A 153 -5.95 3.82 -5.40
CA ILE A 153 -5.50 3.55 -6.76
C ILE A 153 -4.51 2.39 -6.75
N TRP A 154 -4.40 1.71 -7.88
CA TRP A 154 -3.50 0.58 -8.04
C TRP A 154 -2.37 0.94 -8.99
N LEU A 155 -1.14 0.92 -8.48
CA LEU A 155 0.08 1.20 -9.25
C LEU A 155 0.80 -0.12 -9.60
N PRO A 156 1.57 -0.13 -10.71
CA PRO A 156 2.40 -1.28 -11.03
C PRO A 156 3.48 -1.50 -9.95
N PRO A 157 3.80 -2.75 -9.59
CA PRO A 157 4.85 -3.06 -8.63
C PRO A 157 6.19 -2.59 -9.16
N GLN A 158 7.06 -2.11 -8.27
CA GLN A 158 8.42 -1.72 -8.59
C GLN A 158 9.39 -2.70 -7.93
N GLN A 159 10.06 -3.48 -8.77
CA GLN A 159 11.13 -4.34 -8.29
C GLN A 159 12.32 -3.48 -7.90
N ARG A 160 12.82 -3.67 -6.68
CA ARG A 160 14.06 -3.05 -6.23
C ARG A 160 15.16 -3.45 -7.20
N LYS A 161 15.82 -2.46 -7.82
CA LYS A 161 17.00 -2.75 -8.64
C LYS A 161 18.04 -3.41 -7.72
N ALA A 162 18.43 -4.64 -8.04
CA ALA A 162 19.46 -5.35 -7.28
C ALA A 162 20.71 -4.47 -7.18
N PRO A 163 21.39 -4.42 -6.01
CA PRO A 163 22.67 -3.74 -5.92
C PRO A 163 23.57 -4.28 -7.03
N GLN A 164 24.02 -3.41 -7.94
CA GLN A 164 25.07 -3.80 -8.87
C GLN A 164 26.28 -4.10 -8.00
N LEU A 165 26.61 -5.39 -7.86
CA LEU A 165 27.83 -5.80 -7.19
C LEU A 165 28.97 -5.06 -7.88
N PRO A 166 29.86 -4.38 -7.13
CA PRO A 166 31.00 -3.69 -7.73
C PRO A 166 31.75 -4.72 -8.57
N GLY A 167 31.96 -4.39 -9.84
CA GLY A 167 32.44 -5.30 -10.86
C GLY A 167 33.62 -6.10 -10.33
N VAL A 168 33.46 -7.43 -10.31
CA VAL A 168 34.60 -8.34 -10.33
C VAL A 168 35.24 -8.12 -11.69
N GLY A 169 36.15 -7.15 -11.77
CA GLY A 169 36.96 -6.94 -12.95
C GLY A 169 37.79 -8.20 -13.19
N ASN A 170 37.69 -8.74 -14.40
CA ASN A 170 38.68 -9.69 -14.92
C ASN A 170 39.97 -8.95 -15.26
#